data_AF-A0A8H4GPJ9-F1
#
_entry.id   AF-A0A8H4GPJ9-F1
#
_cell.length_a   1.000
_cell.length_b   1.000
_cell.length_c   1.000
_cell.angle_alpha   90.00
_cell.angle_beta   90.00
_cell.angle_gamma   90.00
#
_symmetry.space_group_name_H-M   'P 1'
#
loop_
_entity.id
_entity.type
_entity.pdbx_description
1 polymer ?
#
loop_
_entity_poly.entity_id
_entity_poly.type
_entity_poly.pdbx_seq_one_letter_code
_entity_poly.pdbx_strand_id
1 'polypeptide(L)'
;MKTERLRDALPLHYAALTLTDEELKNYFAAHADDEIGWDRVTNSEATLLHITACKLKPLSTQWLLENVHYANRWKTARDIDGYTPLEALQETLETMRTRKQYGLFRVMNLTDHFEGYPDAAVSCLSLLFGQESLGLNRACLRYGCTCGGCVGGFLSTRMRYSLIRQGETTFDLMQNEIDDGGSWIEFNEFRLEHLDLEVRKNLKTNKSLRKGFVNIFQIAVECLKARKVPTAENLRWCYNNRSEWPPHTKNYLRRAGTQMGCRAVLRYMFDAAKEEDEKAETIMSLK
;
A
#
# COMPACT_ATOMS: atom_id res chain seq x y z
N MET A 1 -0.14 21.84 -32.81
CA MET A 1 1.17 21.64 -33.45
C MET A 1 1.84 20.27 -33.22
N LYS A 2 2.14 19.80 -32.00
CA LYS A 2 2.76 18.45 -31.82
C LYS A 2 1.77 17.28 -32.04
N THR A 3 0.51 17.43 -31.64
CA THR A 3 -0.53 16.40 -31.71
C THR A 3 -1.10 16.17 -33.11
N GLU A 4 -1.23 17.22 -33.94
CA GLU A 4 -1.75 17.10 -35.31
C GLU A 4 -0.80 16.34 -36.23
N ARG A 5 0.52 16.54 -36.11
CA ARG A 5 1.52 15.76 -36.85
C ARG A 5 1.56 14.28 -36.46
N LEU A 6 1.22 13.98 -35.20
CA LEU A 6 1.09 12.60 -34.70
C LEU A 6 -0.13 11.89 -35.31
N ARG A 7 -1.21 12.62 -35.61
CA ARG A 7 -2.43 12.07 -36.21
C ARG A 7 -2.15 11.42 -37.56
N ASP A 8 -1.40 12.10 -38.42
CA ASP A 8 -1.13 11.63 -39.79
C ASP A 8 0.00 10.60 -39.82
N ALA A 9 1.00 10.76 -38.94
CA ALA A 9 2.15 9.86 -38.91
C ALA A 9 1.89 8.56 -38.16
N LEU A 10 1.14 8.58 -37.06
CA LEU A 10 0.92 7.43 -36.16
C LEU A 10 -0.54 7.41 -35.65
N PRO A 11 -1.52 7.09 -36.52
CA PRO A 11 -2.95 7.20 -36.20
C PRO A 11 -3.37 6.39 -34.97
N LEU A 12 -2.84 5.18 -34.79
CA LEU A 12 -3.11 4.34 -33.62
C LEU A 12 -2.59 4.97 -32.31
N HIS A 13 -1.39 5.55 -32.34
CA HIS A 13 -0.79 6.18 -31.16
C HIS A 13 -1.53 7.47 -30.81
N TYR A 14 -1.96 8.22 -31.82
CA TYR A 14 -2.82 9.39 -31.64
C TYR A 14 -4.18 9.03 -31.03
N ALA A 15 -4.83 7.98 -31.54
CA ALA A 15 -6.07 7.46 -30.97
C ALA A 15 -5.86 7.01 -29.51
N ALA A 16 -4.74 6.34 -29.23
CA ALA A 16 -4.39 5.91 -27.88
C ALA A 16 -4.23 7.07 -26.88
N LEU A 17 -3.85 8.25 -27.35
CA LEU A 17 -3.72 9.45 -26.52
C LEU A 17 -5.02 10.26 -26.37
N THR A 18 -5.96 10.14 -27.31
CA THR A 18 -7.12 11.07 -27.41
C THR A 18 -8.46 10.44 -27.10
N LEU A 19 -8.68 9.18 -27.45
CA LEU A 19 -9.96 8.48 -27.23
C LEU A 19 -10.13 8.06 -25.77
N THR A 20 -11.33 7.68 -25.35
CA THR A 20 -11.53 6.91 -24.12
C THR A 20 -11.05 5.47 -24.29
N ASP A 21 -11.01 4.67 -23.22
CA ASP A 21 -10.59 3.27 -23.31
C ASP A 21 -11.57 2.41 -24.14
N GLU A 22 -12.87 2.63 -23.97
CA GLU A 22 -13.92 1.91 -24.71
C GLU A 22 -13.91 2.26 -26.20
N GLU A 23 -13.82 3.55 -26.52
CA GLU A 23 -13.69 4.03 -27.91
C GLU A 23 -12.40 3.51 -28.56
N LEU A 24 -11.28 3.50 -27.82
CA LEU A 24 -10.01 3.01 -28.35
C LEU A 24 -10.05 1.51 -28.62
N LYS A 25 -10.64 0.70 -27.74
CA LYS A 25 -10.84 -0.72 -27.97
C LYS A 25 -11.67 -0.96 -29.24
N ASN A 26 -12.78 -0.23 -29.39
CA ASN A 26 -13.64 -0.36 -30.57
C ASN A 26 -12.90 0.09 -31.84
N TYR A 27 -12.11 1.15 -31.74
CA TYR A 27 -11.26 1.63 -32.83
C TYR A 27 -10.22 0.58 -33.24
N PHE A 28 -9.56 -0.07 -32.29
CA PHE A 28 -8.63 -1.16 -32.57
C PHE A 28 -9.31 -2.35 -33.23
N ALA A 29 -10.48 -2.77 -32.72
CA ALA A 29 -11.24 -3.88 -33.31
C ALA A 29 -11.68 -3.58 -34.76
N ALA A 30 -12.08 -2.35 -35.06
CA ALA A 30 -12.50 -1.95 -36.40
C ALA A 30 -11.35 -1.90 -37.43
N HIS A 31 -10.11 -1.77 -36.96
CA HIS A 31 -8.91 -1.61 -37.79
C HIS A 31 -7.95 -2.80 -37.65
N ALA A 32 -8.41 -3.91 -37.06
CA ALA A 32 -7.58 -5.08 -36.75
C ALA A 32 -7.04 -5.77 -38.02
N ASP A 33 -7.85 -5.79 -39.08
CA ASP A 33 -7.54 -6.43 -40.36
C ASP A 33 -6.81 -5.51 -41.34
N ASP A 34 -6.65 -4.23 -41.00
CA ASP A 34 -5.95 -3.28 -41.85
C ASP A 34 -4.43 -3.48 -41.73
N GLU A 35 -3.69 -3.30 -42.83
CA GLU A 35 -2.20 -3.20 -42.84
C GLU A 35 -1.70 -1.90 -42.20
N ILE A 36 -2.29 -1.51 -41.07
CA ILE A 36 -1.85 -0.38 -40.28
C ILE A 36 -0.61 -0.83 -39.52
N GLY A 37 0.46 -0.03 -39.56
CA GLY A 37 1.72 -0.34 -38.88
C GLY A 37 1.58 -0.38 -37.36
N TRP A 38 1.09 -1.49 -36.82
CA TRP A 38 0.91 -1.78 -35.40
C TRP A 38 2.23 -1.81 -34.64
N ASP A 39 3.32 -2.19 -35.31
CA ASP A 39 4.70 -2.30 -34.82
C ASP A 39 5.45 -0.96 -34.79
N ARG A 40 4.84 0.11 -35.28
CA ARG A 40 5.45 1.44 -35.23
C ARG A 40 5.57 1.92 -33.79
N VAL A 41 6.56 2.78 -33.56
CA VAL A 41 6.83 3.42 -32.27
C VAL A 41 6.75 4.94 -32.39
N THR A 42 6.57 5.63 -31.27
CA THR A 42 6.68 7.09 -31.22
C THR A 42 8.14 7.55 -31.37
N ASN A 43 8.33 8.87 -31.42
CA ASN A 43 9.67 9.48 -31.36
C ASN A 43 10.43 9.20 -30.05
N SER A 44 9.74 8.72 -29.01
CA SER A 44 10.35 8.28 -27.75
C SER A 44 10.54 6.77 -27.71
N GLU A 45 10.48 6.10 -28.87
CA GLU A 45 10.55 4.63 -29.00
C GLU A 45 9.44 3.88 -28.24
N ALA A 46 8.41 4.60 -27.76
CA ALA A 46 7.32 4.01 -27.02
C ALA A 46 6.39 3.26 -27.98
N THR A 47 6.18 1.97 -27.70
CA THR A 47 5.19 1.14 -28.39
C THR A 47 3.77 1.53 -27.98
N LEU A 48 2.78 1.05 -28.74
CA LEU A 48 1.37 1.22 -28.40
C LEU A 48 1.02 0.70 -27.00
N LEU A 49 1.72 -0.36 -26.54
CA LEU A 49 1.54 -0.95 -25.21
C LEU A 49 2.03 -0.05 -24.08
N HIS A 50 3.10 0.72 -24.27
CA HIS A 50 3.53 1.75 -23.31
C HIS A 50 2.41 2.79 -23.15
N ILE A 51 1.85 3.25 -24.27
CA ILE A 51 0.84 4.33 -24.25
C ILE A 51 -0.44 3.87 -23.57
N THR A 52 -1.02 2.72 -23.98
CA THR A 52 -2.28 2.24 -23.40
C THR A 52 -2.15 1.94 -21.91
N ALA A 53 -1.02 1.37 -21.48
CA ALA A 53 -0.73 1.13 -20.07
C ALA A 53 -0.62 2.44 -19.28
N CYS A 54 0.26 3.37 -19.69
CA CYS A 54 0.50 4.62 -18.95
C CYS A 54 -0.68 5.60 -19.02
N LYS A 55 -1.59 5.45 -20.01
CA LYS A 55 -2.87 6.17 -20.06
C LYS A 55 -4.00 5.48 -19.30
N LEU A 56 -3.70 4.40 -18.58
CA LEU A 56 -4.65 3.63 -17.75
C LEU A 56 -5.85 3.13 -18.55
N LYS A 57 -5.58 2.51 -19.70
CA LYS A 57 -6.57 1.97 -20.64
C LYS A 57 -6.58 0.44 -20.64
N PRO A 58 -7.11 -0.21 -19.58
CA PRO A 58 -7.00 -1.66 -19.43
C PRO A 58 -7.71 -2.45 -20.53
N LEU A 59 -8.86 -2.00 -21.04
CA LEU A 59 -9.60 -2.72 -22.08
C LEU A 59 -8.81 -2.76 -23.39
N SER A 60 -8.25 -1.62 -23.78
CA SER A 60 -7.40 -1.50 -24.96
C SER A 60 -6.07 -2.23 -24.78
N THR A 61 -5.49 -2.17 -23.58
CA THR A 61 -4.26 -2.91 -23.22
C THR A 61 -4.48 -4.41 -23.36
N GLN A 62 -5.58 -4.92 -22.81
CA GLN A 62 -5.97 -6.32 -22.90
C GLN A 62 -6.19 -6.73 -24.35
N TRP A 63 -6.94 -5.93 -25.11
CA TRP A 63 -7.21 -6.21 -26.51
C TRP A 63 -5.92 -6.34 -27.34
N LEU A 64 -4.95 -5.44 -27.13
CA LEU A 64 -3.65 -5.52 -27.82
C LEU A 64 -2.92 -6.83 -27.50
N LEU A 65 -2.87 -7.22 -26.23
CA LEU A 65 -2.20 -8.44 -25.78
C LEU A 65 -2.84 -9.71 -26.34
N GLU A 66 -4.15 -9.69 -26.58
CA GLU A 66 -4.92 -10.84 -27.08
C GLU A 66 -4.94 -10.94 -28.61
N ASN A 67 -4.94 -9.80 -29.33
CA ASN A 67 -5.24 -9.76 -30.77
C ASN A 67 -4.05 -9.35 -31.64
N VAL A 68 -3.03 -8.69 -31.09
CA VAL A 68 -1.87 -8.25 -31.87
C VAL A 68 -0.69 -9.21 -31.65
N HIS A 69 -0.31 -9.93 -32.72
CA HIS A 69 0.71 -10.98 -32.67
C HIS A 69 2.04 -10.56 -32.02
N TYR A 70 2.47 -9.31 -32.23
CA TYR A 70 3.73 -8.78 -31.68
C TYR A 70 3.61 -8.21 -30.26
N ALA A 71 2.40 -8.05 -29.71
CA ALA A 71 2.19 -7.37 -28.44
C ALA A 71 2.89 -8.05 -27.26
N ASN A 72 3.04 -9.38 -27.30
CA ASN A 72 3.82 -10.09 -26.29
C ASN A 72 5.31 -9.75 -26.34
N ARG A 73 5.88 -9.49 -27.53
CA ARG A 73 7.27 -9.01 -27.66
C ARG A 73 7.42 -7.59 -27.15
N TRP A 74 6.38 -6.77 -27.25
CA TRP A 74 6.39 -5.40 -26.74
C TRP A 74 6.46 -5.32 -25.22
N LYS A 75 6.11 -6.38 -24.48
CA LYS A 75 6.26 -6.41 -23.02
C LYS A 75 7.70 -6.20 -22.56
N THR A 76 8.67 -6.57 -23.39
CA THR A 76 10.11 -6.42 -23.11
C THR A 76 10.77 -5.33 -23.97
N ALA A 77 10.02 -4.65 -24.85
CA ALA A 77 10.54 -3.54 -25.63
C ALA A 77 10.82 -2.36 -24.69
N ARG A 78 11.92 -1.65 -24.89
CA ARG A 78 12.30 -0.47 -24.09
C ARG A 78 12.04 0.80 -24.87
N ASP A 79 11.54 1.83 -24.20
CA ASP A 79 11.45 3.18 -24.74
C ASP A 79 12.80 3.93 -24.67
N ILE A 80 12.82 5.20 -25.07
CA ILE A 80 14.04 6.03 -25.11
C ILE A 80 14.68 6.24 -23.73
N ASP A 81 13.89 6.17 -22.66
CA ASP A 81 14.36 6.26 -21.27
C ASP A 81 14.81 4.90 -20.74
N GLY A 82 14.70 3.85 -21.57
CA GLY A 82 15.10 2.49 -21.27
C GLY A 82 14.04 1.70 -20.52
N TYR A 83 12.80 2.17 -20.39
CA TYR A 83 11.76 1.48 -19.65
C TYR A 83 10.95 0.52 -20.52
N THR A 84 10.63 -0.64 -19.98
CA THR A 84 9.57 -1.52 -20.52
C THR A 84 8.18 -0.95 -20.22
N PRO A 85 7.09 -1.42 -20.87
CA PRO A 85 5.74 -0.93 -20.56
C PRO A 85 5.34 -1.08 -19.09
N LEU A 86 5.82 -2.14 -18.43
CA LEU A 86 5.58 -2.35 -17.00
C LEU A 86 6.33 -1.32 -16.16
N GLU A 87 7.61 -1.12 -16.44
CA GLU A 87 8.46 -0.16 -15.71
C GLU A 87 7.96 1.28 -15.92
N ALA A 88 7.60 1.65 -17.15
CA ALA A 88 7.04 2.97 -17.46
C ALA A 88 5.69 3.22 -16.76
N LEU A 89 4.84 2.19 -16.67
CA LEU A 89 3.61 2.27 -15.87
C LEU A 89 3.92 2.44 -14.39
N GLN A 90 4.88 1.67 -13.84
CA GLN A 90 5.27 1.79 -12.44
C GLN A 90 5.82 3.18 -12.12
N GLU A 91 6.64 3.77 -12.99
CA GLU A 91 7.14 5.14 -12.83
C GLU A 91 6.02 6.19 -12.91
N THR A 92 5.07 6.00 -13.83
CA THR A 92 3.87 6.86 -13.93
C THR A 92 3.06 6.80 -12.63
N LEU A 93 2.86 5.61 -12.08
CA LEU A 93 2.14 5.39 -10.84
C LEU A 93 2.90 5.91 -9.62
N GLU A 94 4.23 5.82 -9.60
CA GLU A 94 5.06 6.41 -8.55
C GLU A 94 4.97 7.94 -8.57
N THR A 95 4.94 8.52 -9.77
CA THR A 95 4.68 9.95 -9.96
C THR A 95 3.29 10.33 -9.43
N MET A 96 2.25 9.54 -9.72
CA MET A 96 0.90 9.77 -9.17
C MET A 96 0.85 9.65 -7.64
N ARG A 97 1.62 8.71 -7.07
CA ARG A 97 1.68 8.48 -5.62
C ARG A 97 2.36 9.63 -4.88
N THR A 98 3.43 10.17 -5.46
CA THR A 98 4.28 11.17 -4.78
C THR A 98 3.89 12.60 -5.12
N ARG A 99 3.28 12.87 -6.27
CA ARG A 99 3.08 14.24 -6.79
C ARG A 99 1.62 14.52 -7.14
N LYS A 100 1.06 15.64 -6.66
CA LYS A 100 -0.10 16.32 -7.27
C LYS A 100 0.38 17.56 -7.99
N GLN A 101 0.11 17.68 -9.29
CA GLN A 101 0.29 18.94 -9.99
C GLN A 101 -0.92 19.85 -9.73
N TYR A 102 -0.69 21.03 -9.19
CA TYR A 102 -1.70 22.06 -8.95
C TYR A 102 -1.33 23.31 -9.77
N GLY A 103 -2.10 23.58 -10.83
CA GLY A 103 -1.79 24.65 -11.78
C GLY A 103 -0.48 24.39 -12.56
N LEU A 104 0.08 25.45 -13.15
CA LEU A 104 1.21 25.34 -14.07
C LEU A 104 2.57 25.03 -13.39
N PHE A 105 2.74 25.34 -12.10
CA PHE A 105 4.07 25.36 -11.47
C PHE A 105 4.16 24.76 -10.05
N ARG A 106 3.07 24.25 -9.46
CA ARG A 106 3.13 23.71 -8.09
C ARG A 106 2.98 22.20 -8.09
N VAL A 107 4.01 21.51 -7.59
CA VAL A 107 3.97 20.08 -7.28
C VAL A 107 3.81 19.96 -5.77
N MET A 108 2.72 19.35 -5.32
CA MET A 108 2.48 19.07 -3.90
C MET A 108 2.84 17.61 -3.62
N ASN A 109 3.68 17.38 -2.60
CA ASN A 109 4.00 16.04 -2.13
C ASN A 109 2.77 15.47 -1.40
N LEU A 110 2.20 14.38 -1.91
CA LEU A 110 0.92 13.81 -1.45
C LEU A 110 1.05 12.56 -0.58
N THR A 111 2.27 12.20 -0.17
CA THR A 111 2.57 10.87 0.39
C THR A 111 1.65 10.43 1.52
N ASP A 112 1.09 11.37 2.29
CA ASP A 112 0.27 11.09 3.47
C ASP A 112 -1.22 10.82 3.17
N HIS A 113 -1.67 11.02 1.92
CA HIS A 113 -3.08 10.88 1.50
C HIS A 113 -3.27 9.89 0.33
N PHE A 114 -2.32 8.99 0.11
CA PHE A 114 -2.45 8.00 -0.95
C PHE A 114 -3.49 6.91 -0.58
N GLU A 115 -4.66 6.95 -1.24
CA GLU A 115 -5.75 5.97 -1.04
C GLU A 115 -5.63 4.73 -1.94
N GLY A 116 -4.50 4.60 -2.64
CA GLY A 116 -4.26 3.55 -3.63
C GLY A 116 -4.52 4.00 -5.06
N TYR A 117 -3.99 3.22 -6.00
CA TYR A 117 -4.18 3.44 -7.43
C TYR A 117 -5.62 3.15 -7.88
N PRO A 118 -6.09 3.84 -8.94
CA PRO A 118 -7.41 3.56 -9.51
C PRO A 118 -7.49 2.14 -10.06
N ASP A 119 -8.70 1.57 -10.14
CA ASP A 119 -8.90 0.20 -10.61
C ASP A 119 -8.40 -0.03 -12.03
N ALA A 120 -8.44 1.00 -12.89
CA ALA A 120 -7.87 0.94 -14.23
C ALA A 120 -6.35 0.70 -14.21
N ALA A 121 -5.62 1.37 -13.31
CA ALA A 121 -4.19 1.16 -13.13
C ALA A 121 -3.89 -0.24 -12.58
N VAL A 122 -4.67 -0.71 -11.60
CA VAL A 122 -4.56 -2.07 -11.06
C VAL A 122 -4.76 -3.13 -12.15
N SER A 123 -5.74 -2.91 -13.03
CA SER A 123 -6.00 -3.79 -14.17
C SER A 123 -4.84 -3.78 -15.18
N CYS A 124 -4.31 -2.60 -15.56
CA CYS A 124 -3.14 -2.49 -16.44
C CYS A 124 -1.91 -3.19 -15.84
N LEU A 125 -1.62 -2.99 -14.55
CA LEU A 125 -0.54 -3.69 -13.84
C LEU A 125 -0.74 -5.21 -13.93
N SER A 126 -1.94 -5.70 -13.65
CA SER A 126 -2.25 -7.13 -13.69
C SER A 126 -2.03 -7.74 -15.08
N LEU A 127 -2.34 -7.01 -16.15
CA LEU A 127 -2.13 -7.47 -17.53
C LEU A 127 -0.64 -7.56 -17.89
N LEU A 128 0.17 -6.63 -17.39
CA LEU A 128 1.60 -6.55 -17.70
C LEU A 128 2.47 -7.48 -16.84
N PHE A 129 2.11 -7.73 -15.57
CA PHE A 129 2.82 -8.69 -14.70
C PHE A 129 2.72 -10.16 -15.17
N GLY A 130 1.75 -10.51 -16.02
CA GLY A 130 1.61 -11.87 -16.56
C GLY A 130 1.30 -12.94 -15.50
N GLN A 131 1.56 -14.22 -15.82
CA GLN A 131 1.30 -15.38 -14.97
C GLN A 131 2.15 -15.42 -13.67
N GLU A 132 3.23 -14.65 -13.59
CA GLU A 132 4.04 -14.48 -12.38
C GLU A 132 3.27 -13.75 -11.25
N SER A 133 2.10 -13.16 -11.56
CA SER A 133 1.19 -12.53 -10.62
C SER A 133 0.38 -13.49 -9.73
N LEU A 134 0.55 -14.81 -9.84
CA LEU A 134 -0.22 -15.81 -9.07
C LEU A 134 -0.12 -15.63 -7.53
N GLY A 135 0.82 -14.81 -7.03
CA GLY A 135 0.91 -14.41 -5.61
C GLY A 135 0.51 -12.96 -5.28
N LEU A 136 0.27 -12.09 -6.26
CA LEU A 136 -0.05 -10.68 -6.04
C LEU A 136 -1.57 -10.47 -6.03
N ASN A 137 -2.14 -10.28 -4.84
CA ASN A 137 -3.53 -9.86 -4.69
C ASN A 137 -3.72 -8.44 -5.29
N ARG A 138 -4.88 -8.14 -5.89
CA ARG A 138 -5.28 -6.77 -6.31
C ARG A 138 -4.96 -5.70 -5.26
N ALA A 139 -5.10 -6.03 -3.97
CA ALA A 139 -4.73 -5.12 -2.89
C ALA A 139 -3.24 -4.72 -2.91
N CYS A 140 -2.33 -5.65 -3.22
CA CYS A 140 -0.90 -5.37 -3.36
C CYS A 140 -0.63 -4.39 -4.50
N LEU A 141 -1.23 -4.65 -5.67
CA LEU A 141 -1.12 -3.77 -6.83
C LEU A 141 -1.70 -2.38 -6.53
N ARG A 142 -2.84 -2.30 -5.85
CA ARG A 142 -3.49 -1.03 -5.49
C ARG A 142 -2.59 -0.12 -4.65
N TYR A 143 -1.79 -0.69 -3.74
CA TYR A 143 -0.92 0.10 -2.85
C TYR A 143 0.55 0.11 -3.29
N GLY A 144 0.86 -0.36 -4.51
CA GLY A 144 2.21 -0.31 -5.08
C GLY A 144 3.18 -1.35 -4.52
N CYS A 145 2.71 -2.37 -3.78
CA CYS A 145 3.58 -3.48 -3.39
C CYS A 145 3.65 -4.52 -4.50
N THR A 146 4.84 -4.66 -5.09
CA THR A 146 5.13 -5.65 -6.15
C THR A 146 5.95 -6.84 -5.64
N CYS A 147 6.45 -6.79 -4.40
CA CYS A 147 7.37 -7.80 -3.87
C CYS A 147 6.70 -9.08 -3.35
N GLY A 148 5.36 -9.11 -3.23
CA GLY A 148 4.61 -10.25 -2.65
C GLY A 148 4.87 -10.50 -1.14
N GLY A 149 5.84 -9.80 -0.54
CA GLY A 149 6.21 -9.92 0.87
C GLY A 149 5.34 -9.08 1.81
N CYS A 150 4.68 -8.03 1.32
CA CYS A 150 3.88 -7.13 2.14
C CYS A 150 2.65 -7.82 2.71
N VAL A 151 2.36 -7.59 3.99
CA VAL A 151 1.12 -8.04 4.63
C VAL A 151 -0.03 -7.13 4.19
N GLY A 152 -1.11 -7.72 3.69
CA GLY A 152 -2.26 -6.97 3.15
C GLY A 152 -1.97 -6.13 1.92
N GLY A 153 -0.77 -6.26 1.31
CA GLY A 153 -0.37 -5.50 0.14
C GLY A 153 0.19 -4.11 0.41
N PHE A 154 0.29 -3.67 1.66
CA PHE A 154 0.81 -2.34 2.02
C PHE A 154 1.77 -2.35 3.21
N LEU A 155 1.66 -3.32 4.13
CA LEU A 155 2.55 -3.39 5.27
C LEU A 155 3.85 -4.11 4.89
N SER A 156 4.90 -3.35 4.62
CA SER A 156 6.20 -3.87 4.17
C SER A 156 6.83 -4.85 5.17
N THR A 157 7.74 -5.70 4.70
CA THR A 157 8.46 -6.66 5.56
C THR A 157 9.29 -5.94 6.64
N ARG A 158 9.91 -4.80 6.30
CA ARG A 158 10.64 -3.94 7.25
C ARG A 158 9.70 -3.40 8.32
N MET A 159 8.59 -2.77 7.92
CA MET A 159 7.62 -2.22 8.88
C MET A 159 7.00 -3.32 9.76
N ARG A 160 6.69 -4.49 9.20
CA ARG A 160 6.22 -5.64 9.99
C ARG A 160 7.23 -6.05 11.05
N TYR A 161 8.52 -6.13 10.71
CA TYR A 161 9.57 -6.46 11.66
C TYR A 161 9.69 -5.39 12.76
N SER A 162 9.70 -4.10 12.40
CA SER A 162 9.74 -3.00 13.37
C SER A 162 8.55 -3.04 14.33
N LEU A 163 7.33 -3.25 13.82
CA LEU A 163 6.13 -3.37 14.66
C LEU A 163 6.18 -4.57 15.59
N ILE A 164 6.68 -5.72 15.14
CA ILE A 164 6.87 -6.90 16.00
C ILE A 164 7.82 -6.56 17.14
N ARG A 165 8.97 -5.96 16.83
CA ARG A 165 9.98 -5.57 17.82
C ARG A 165 9.43 -4.54 18.82
N GLN A 166 8.71 -3.53 18.34
CA GLN A 166 8.08 -2.52 19.19
C GLN A 166 7.01 -3.13 20.09
N GLY A 167 6.21 -4.07 19.56
CA GLY A 167 5.21 -4.79 20.34
C GLY A 167 5.80 -5.64 21.46
N GLU A 168 6.82 -6.44 21.16
CA GLU A 168 7.51 -7.29 22.14
C GLU A 168 8.23 -6.46 23.21
N THR A 169 9.02 -5.47 22.79
CA THR A 169 9.76 -4.60 23.71
C THR A 169 8.81 -3.84 24.64
N THR A 170 7.72 -3.28 24.09
CA THR A 170 6.76 -2.52 24.90
C THR A 170 5.98 -3.44 25.83
N PHE A 171 5.59 -4.62 25.37
CA PHE A 171 4.95 -5.61 26.23
C PHE A 171 5.82 -5.93 27.44
N ASP A 172 7.09 -6.28 27.25
CA ASP A 172 8.01 -6.62 28.34
C ASP A 172 8.24 -5.44 29.30
N LEU A 173 8.45 -4.24 28.78
CA LEU A 173 8.66 -3.03 29.59
C LEU A 173 7.44 -2.69 30.45
N MET A 174 6.23 -2.82 29.90
CA MET A 174 4.99 -2.42 30.58
C MET A 174 4.49 -3.46 31.59
N GLN A 175 5.12 -4.63 31.69
CA GLN A 175 4.83 -5.58 32.77
C GLN A 175 5.45 -5.16 34.11
N ASN A 176 6.51 -4.35 34.07
CA ASN A 176 7.16 -3.84 35.27
C ASN A 176 6.20 -2.97 36.07
N GLU A 177 6.13 -3.22 37.39
CA GLU A 177 5.28 -2.49 38.33
C GLU A 177 3.78 -2.43 37.97
N ILE A 178 3.29 -3.36 37.12
CA ILE A 178 1.89 -3.37 36.67
C ILE A 178 0.87 -3.48 37.82
N ASP A 179 1.33 -3.86 39.01
CA ASP A 179 0.53 -3.98 40.22
C ASP A 179 0.32 -2.63 40.91
N ASP A 180 1.29 -1.71 40.83
CA ASP A 180 1.18 -0.34 41.33
C ASP A 180 0.64 0.57 40.23
N GLY A 181 -0.66 0.83 40.28
CA GLY A 181 -1.30 1.64 39.25
C GLY A 181 -0.91 3.12 39.26
N GLY A 182 -0.40 3.66 40.37
CA GLY A 182 0.08 5.04 40.43
C GLY A 182 1.38 5.17 39.63
N SER A 183 2.40 4.45 40.10
CA SER A 183 3.73 4.39 39.49
C SER A 183 3.65 3.94 38.03
N TRP A 184 2.84 2.92 37.73
CA TRP A 184 2.70 2.42 36.36
C TRP A 184 2.16 3.46 35.37
N ILE A 185 1.22 4.32 35.78
CA ILE A 185 0.70 5.39 34.91
C ILE A 185 1.77 6.43 34.64
N GLU A 186 2.50 6.84 35.69
CA GLU A 186 3.57 7.82 35.59
C GLU A 186 4.68 7.35 34.64
N PHE A 187 5.16 6.12 34.81
CA PHE A 187 6.21 5.54 33.96
C PHE A 187 5.79 5.30 32.51
N ASN A 188 4.49 5.22 32.23
CA ASN A 188 3.96 4.88 30.91
C ASN A 188 3.13 5.99 30.28
N GLU A 189 3.10 7.21 30.83
CA GLU A 189 2.20 8.28 30.38
C GLU A 189 2.26 8.52 28.87
N PHE A 190 3.47 8.62 28.31
CA PHE A 190 3.69 8.80 26.87
C PHE A 190 3.20 7.62 26.02
N ARG A 191 3.16 6.41 26.56
CA ARG A 191 2.61 5.22 25.87
C ARG A 191 1.09 5.18 25.87
N LEU A 192 0.46 5.99 26.72
CA LEU A 192 -0.98 6.05 26.92
C LEU A 192 -1.62 7.23 26.17
N GLU A 193 -0.84 8.02 25.43
CA GLU A 193 -1.29 9.28 24.83
C GLU A 193 -2.47 9.14 23.86
N HIS A 194 -2.64 7.97 23.24
CA HIS A 194 -3.74 7.71 22.31
C HIS A 194 -4.98 7.11 22.98
N LEU A 195 -4.93 6.83 24.29
CA LEU A 195 -6.10 6.35 25.03
C LEU A 195 -7.01 7.51 25.39
N ASP A 196 -8.31 7.23 25.44
CA ASP A 196 -9.28 8.14 26.03
C ASP A 196 -8.94 8.44 27.51
N LEU A 197 -9.12 9.70 27.92
CA LEU A 197 -8.78 10.18 29.27
C LEU A 197 -9.51 9.39 30.36
N GLU A 198 -10.76 9.01 30.13
CA GLU A 198 -11.53 8.23 31.10
C GLU A 198 -10.99 6.81 31.23
N VAL A 199 -10.57 6.20 30.11
CA VAL A 199 -9.90 4.89 30.14
C VAL A 199 -8.58 4.97 30.89
N ARG A 200 -7.77 6.02 30.69
CA ARG A 200 -6.50 6.22 31.43
C ARG A 200 -6.72 6.34 32.94
N LYS A 201 -7.74 7.10 33.38
CA LYS A 201 -8.11 7.18 34.81
C LYS A 201 -8.45 5.82 35.38
N ASN A 202 -9.21 5.00 34.65
CA ASN A 202 -9.57 3.65 35.05
C ASN A 202 -8.35 2.71 35.15
N LEU A 203 -7.31 2.92 34.33
CA LEU A 203 -6.07 2.15 34.41
C LEU A 203 -5.32 2.39 35.72
N LYS A 204 -5.41 3.58 36.33
CA LYS A 204 -4.74 3.88 37.61
C LYS A 204 -5.22 2.98 38.76
N THR A 205 -6.51 2.68 38.81
CA THR A 205 -7.10 1.92 39.92
C THR A 205 -7.36 0.45 39.61
N ASN A 206 -7.26 0.04 38.34
CA ASN A 206 -7.66 -1.31 37.92
C ASN A 206 -6.52 -2.10 37.26
N LYS A 207 -5.91 -3.02 38.03
CA LYS A 207 -4.89 -3.96 37.58
C LYS A 207 -5.32 -4.82 36.39
N SER A 208 -6.58 -5.24 36.35
CA SER A 208 -7.11 -6.06 35.26
C SER A 208 -7.13 -5.29 33.94
N LEU A 209 -7.46 -3.99 33.97
CA LEU A 209 -7.44 -3.15 32.77
C LEU A 209 -6.01 -2.85 32.30
N ARG A 210 -5.05 -2.65 33.22
CA ARG A 210 -3.63 -2.51 32.86
C ARG A 210 -3.09 -3.74 32.14
N LYS A 211 -3.29 -4.92 32.74
CA LYS A 211 -2.93 -6.20 32.10
C LYS A 211 -3.62 -6.37 30.75
N GLY A 212 -4.90 -6.02 30.66
CA GLY A 212 -5.66 -6.12 29.42
C GLY A 212 -5.14 -5.20 28.33
N PHE A 213 -4.75 -3.97 28.66
CA PHE A 213 -4.12 -3.04 27.72
C PHE A 213 -2.77 -3.56 27.23
N VAL A 214 -1.89 -3.99 28.14
CA VAL A 214 -0.57 -4.54 27.81
C VAL A 214 -0.69 -5.79 26.93
N ASN A 215 -1.66 -6.66 27.21
CA ASN A 215 -1.87 -7.88 26.44
C ASN A 215 -2.19 -7.63 24.95
N ILE A 216 -2.75 -6.47 24.59
CA ILE A 216 -3.03 -6.11 23.19
C ILE A 216 -1.74 -6.00 22.37
N PHE A 217 -0.63 -5.56 22.96
CA PHE A 217 0.68 -5.53 22.27
C PHE A 217 1.08 -6.92 21.81
N GLN A 218 1.00 -7.91 22.70
CA GLN A 218 1.31 -9.29 22.37
C GLN A 218 0.33 -9.87 21.33
N ILE A 219 -0.96 -9.53 21.41
CA ILE A 219 -1.97 -9.95 20.42
C ILE A 219 -1.67 -9.35 19.05
N ALA A 220 -1.21 -8.09 18.99
CA ALA A 220 -0.78 -7.45 17.75
C ALA A 220 0.45 -8.13 17.16
N VAL A 221 1.43 -8.49 17.99
CA VAL A 221 2.62 -9.27 17.57
C VAL A 221 2.21 -10.61 16.97
N GLU A 222 1.31 -11.36 17.60
CA GLU A 222 0.81 -12.64 17.08
C GLU A 222 0.10 -12.46 15.73
N CYS A 223 -0.73 -11.43 15.60
CA CYS A 223 -1.40 -11.10 14.35
C CYS A 223 -0.37 -10.83 13.23
N LEU A 224 0.67 -10.05 13.52
CA LEU A 224 1.73 -9.72 12.58
C LEU A 224 2.58 -10.94 12.19
N LYS A 225 2.92 -11.80 13.16
CA LYS A 225 3.63 -13.08 12.93
C LYS A 225 2.80 -14.03 12.07
N ALA A 226 1.48 -14.05 12.24
CA ALA A 226 0.54 -14.79 11.39
C ALA A 226 0.32 -14.15 10.00
N ARG A 227 1.09 -13.13 9.62
CA ARG A 227 0.98 -12.37 8.36
C ARG A 227 -0.43 -11.80 8.11
N LYS A 228 -1.12 -11.40 9.18
CA LYS A 228 -2.41 -10.69 9.11
C LYS A 228 -2.22 -9.21 9.38
N VAL A 229 -2.99 -8.38 8.68
CA VAL A 229 -3.06 -6.93 8.96
C VAL A 229 -3.65 -6.76 10.36
N PRO A 230 -3.05 -5.96 11.26
CA PRO A 230 -3.54 -5.81 12.63
C PRO A 230 -4.77 -4.90 12.69
N THR A 231 -5.89 -5.34 12.11
CA THR A 231 -7.18 -4.67 12.22
C THR A 231 -7.86 -5.06 13.52
N ALA A 232 -8.82 -4.25 13.99
CA ALA A 232 -9.60 -4.60 15.19
C ALA A 232 -10.29 -5.98 15.07
N GLU A 233 -10.68 -6.38 13.86
CA GLU A 233 -11.24 -7.70 13.57
C GLU A 233 -10.19 -8.82 13.69
N ASN A 234 -9.02 -8.67 13.08
CA ASN A 234 -7.97 -9.68 13.14
C ASN A 234 -7.39 -9.82 14.55
N LEU A 235 -7.26 -8.71 15.30
CA LEU A 235 -6.89 -8.74 16.71
C LEU A 235 -7.96 -9.42 17.56
N ARG A 236 -9.25 -9.19 17.24
CA ARG A 236 -10.36 -9.88 17.89
C ARG A 236 -10.32 -11.38 17.68
N TRP A 237 -10.04 -11.80 16.45
CA TRP A 237 -9.84 -13.21 16.13
C TRP A 237 -8.67 -13.80 16.93
N CYS A 238 -7.53 -13.11 17.00
CA CYS A 238 -6.35 -13.58 17.74
C CYS A 238 -6.66 -13.79 19.23
N TYR A 239 -7.29 -12.81 19.91
CA TYR A 239 -7.55 -12.96 21.34
C TYR A 239 -8.69 -13.94 21.65
N ASN A 240 -9.71 -14.08 20.78
CA ASN A 240 -10.76 -15.08 20.97
C ASN A 240 -10.21 -16.51 20.92
N ASN A 241 -9.13 -16.73 20.17
CA ASN A 241 -8.45 -18.01 20.11
C ASN A 241 -7.48 -18.23 21.27
N ARG A 242 -7.23 -17.20 22.10
CA ARG A 242 -6.46 -17.36 23.34
C ARG A 242 -7.37 -17.88 24.44
N SER A 243 -6.94 -18.93 25.11
CA SER A 243 -7.51 -19.35 26.40
C SER A 243 -7.01 -18.44 27.54
N GLU A 244 -7.19 -17.12 27.41
CA GLU A 244 -6.73 -16.15 28.40
C GLU A 244 -7.55 -16.28 29.70
N TRP A 245 -6.86 -16.58 30.79
CA TRP A 245 -7.44 -16.62 32.14
C TRP A 245 -6.51 -15.96 33.16
N PRO A 246 -6.98 -14.96 33.93
CA PRO A 246 -8.26 -14.26 33.83
C PRO A 246 -8.41 -13.44 32.53
N PRO A 247 -9.64 -13.11 32.08
CA PRO A 247 -9.89 -12.47 30.78
C PRO A 247 -9.60 -10.95 30.80
N HIS A 248 -8.36 -10.57 31.10
CA HIS A 248 -7.93 -9.18 31.24
C HIS A 248 -8.14 -8.39 29.96
N THR A 249 -7.77 -8.95 28.80
CA THR A 249 -7.95 -8.31 27.49
C THR A 249 -9.41 -7.98 27.22
N LYS A 250 -10.31 -8.95 27.44
CA LYS A 250 -11.76 -8.77 27.23
C LYS A 250 -12.34 -7.69 28.14
N ASN A 251 -11.90 -7.65 29.40
CA ASN A 251 -12.33 -6.62 30.35
C ASN A 251 -11.89 -5.22 29.91
N TYR A 252 -10.64 -5.09 29.45
CA TYR A 252 -10.13 -3.84 28.90
C TYR A 252 -10.91 -3.39 27.67
N LEU A 253 -11.08 -4.24 26.65
CA LEU A 253 -11.77 -3.88 25.42
C LEU A 253 -13.25 -3.55 25.63
N ARG A 254 -13.90 -4.15 26.63
CA ARG A 254 -15.27 -3.77 27.01
C ARG A 254 -15.35 -2.35 27.56
N ARG A 255 -14.33 -1.92 28.32
CA ARG A 255 -14.27 -0.56 28.89
C ARG A 255 -13.81 0.48 27.88
N ALA A 256 -12.80 0.17 27.07
CA ALA A 256 -12.21 1.10 26.10
C ALA A 256 -12.97 1.15 24.76
N GLY A 257 -13.82 0.15 24.49
CA GLY A 257 -14.37 -0.12 23.16
C GLY A 257 -13.33 -0.83 22.29
N THR A 258 -13.71 -1.94 21.63
CA THR A 258 -12.73 -2.78 20.91
C THR A 258 -11.93 -2.03 19.86
N GLN A 259 -12.60 -1.19 19.06
CA GLN A 259 -11.92 -0.44 17.99
C GLN A 259 -10.95 0.59 18.57
N MET A 260 -11.39 1.36 19.57
CA MET A 260 -10.56 2.42 20.17
C MET A 260 -9.40 1.86 20.99
N GLY A 261 -9.64 0.81 21.77
CA GLY A 261 -8.60 0.16 22.57
C GLY A 261 -7.50 -0.47 21.71
N CYS A 262 -7.89 -1.19 20.65
CA CYS A 262 -6.92 -1.71 19.68
C CYS A 262 -6.18 -0.58 18.94
N ARG A 263 -6.91 0.45 18.49
CA ARG A 263 -6.33 1.58 17.75
C ARG A 263 -5.28 2.32 18.58
N ALA A 264 -5.51 2.53 19.88
CA ALA A 264 -4.56 3.23 20.74
C ALA A 264 -3.21 2.51 20.80
N VAL A 265 -3.23 1.19 20.98
CA VAL A 265 -2.01 0.37 21.02
C VAL A 265 -1.29 0.35 19.67
N LEU A 266 -2.03 0.14 18.59
CA LEU A 266 -1.43 0.13 17.26
C LEU A 266 -0.82 1.47 16.89
N ARG A 267 -1.50 2.57 17.20
CA ARG A 267 -1.00 3.91 16.90
C ARG A 267 0.33 4.17 17.61
N TYR A 268 0.42 3.82 18.90
CA TYR A 268 1.68 3.90 19.62
C TYR A 268 2.78 3.04 18.96
N MET A 269 2.48 1.80 18.60
CA MET A 269 3.46 0.92 17.92
C MET A 269 3.95 1.52 16.60
N PHE A 270 3.05 2.12 15.82
CA PHE A 270 3.39 2.77 14.55
C PHE A 270 4.24 4.04 14.77
N ASP A 271 3.86 4.88 15.72
CA ASP A 271 4.58 6.12 16.03
C ASP A 271 6.00 5.80 16.57
N ALA A 272 6.11 4.82 17.47
CA ALA A 272 7.41 4.34 17.98
C ALA A 272 8.28 3.71 16.88
N ALA A 273 7.69 2.91 15.99
CA ALA A 273 8.41 2.32 14.86
C ALA A 273 8.90 3.38 13.87
N LYS A 274 8.11 4.43 13.64
CA LYS A 274 8.47 5.57 12.78
C LYS A 274 9.64 6.35 13.37
N GLU A 275 9.58 6.69 14.67
CA GLU A 275 10.67 7.40 15.33
C GLU A 275 12.00 6.63 15.28
N GLU A 276 11.95 5.30 15.42
CA GLU A 276 13.15 4.46 15.33
C GLU A 276 13.73 4.44 13.91
N ASP A 277 12.86 4.42 12.89
CA ASP A 277 13.25 4.48 11.48
C ASP A 277 13.94 5.81 11.14
N GLU A 278 13.35 6.93 11.57
CA GLU A 278 13.91 8.28 11.38
C GLU A 278 15.29 8.44 12.06
N LYS A 279 15.43 7.89 13.27
CA LYS A 279 16.72 7.87 13.99
C LYS A 279 17.76 7.04 13.24
N ALA A 280 17.38 5.88 12.71
CA ALA A 280 18.28 5.03 11.93
C ALA A 280 18.74 5.71 10.63
N GLU A 281 17.83 6.39 9.91
CA GLU A 281 18.16 7.14 8.70
C GLU A 281 19.10 8.32 8.97
N THR A 282 18.88 9.03 10.08
CA THR A 282 19.76 10.13 10.51
C THR A 282 21.17 9.63 10.88
N ILE A 283 21.28 8.46 11.51
CA ILE A 283 22.58 7.87 11.85
C ILE A 283 23.34 7.40 10.60
N MET A 284 22.63 6.92 9.57
CA MET A 284 23.25 6.50 8.31
C MET A 284 23.67 7.67 7.43
N SER A 285 22.98 8.83 7.50
CA SER A 285 23.37 10.04 6.75
C SER A 285 24.53 10.81 7.37
N LEU A 286 24.94 10.44 8.59
CA LEU A 286 26.11 10.98 9.30
C LEU A 286 27.38 10.13 9.12
N LYS A 287 27.33 9.05 8.33
CA LYS A 287 28.47 8.20 7.98
C LYS A 287 28.84 8.37 6.51
#